data_AF-A0A679KBF8-F1
#
_entry.id   AF-A0A679KBF8-F1
#
_cell.length_a   1.000
_cell.length_b   1.000
_cell.length_c   1.000
_cell.angle_alpha   90.00
_cell.angle_beta   90.00
_cell.angle_gamma   90.00
#
_symmetry.space_group_name_H-M   'P 1'
#
loop_
_entity.id
_entity.type
_entity.pdbx_description
1 polymer ?
#
loop_
_entity_poly.entity_id
_entity_poly.type
_entity_poly.pdbx_seq_one_letter_code
_entity_poly.pdbx_strand_id
1 'polypeptide(L)'
;MDQVKYCTFCGMKDSQCEGAVVEIEGCIKAGVYGMTRTQAMRNLHSAPKCVHGYVSECDQCGNPPQVSHCGLDATLEARGNRYGEFRDNAAVAQALKRVFRRSVKWDDLEDHQKEALDIIASKISRLLSGDPNYPDNWHDIQGFAKLVEERLSK
;
A
#
# COMPACT_ATOMS: atom_id res chain seq x y z
N MET A 1 -1.25 32.36 36.20
CA MET A 1 -0.48 31.10 36.32
C MET A 1 0.21 30.90 34.99
N ASP A 2 1.43 31.40 34.86
CA ASP A 2 2.18 31.36 33.61
C ASP A 2 2.66 29.94 33.30
N GLN A 3 2.27 29.42 32.14
CA GLN A 3 2.79 28.14 31.65
C GLN A 3 4.20 28.35 31.12
N VAL A 4 5.19 27.84 31.84
CA VAL A 4 6.59 27.85 31.42
C VAL A 4 6.75 26.87 30.25
N LYS A 5 7.10 27.40 29.07
CA LYS A 5 7.39 26.61 27.87
C LYS A 5 8.87 26.20 27.83
N TYR A 6 9.13 24.99 27.35
CA TYR A 6 10.45 24.38 27.28
C TYR A 6 10.70 23.83 25.88
N CYS A 7 11.92 23.99 25.36
CA CYS A 7 12.36 23.47 24.07
C CYS A 7 12.58 21.95 24.13
N THR A 8 11.95 21.19 23.23
CA THR A 8 11.92 19.72 23.27
C THR A 8 13.22 19.03 22.81
N PHE A 9 14.17 19.76 22.21
CA PHE A 9 15.43 19.19 21.74
C PHE A 9 16.52 19.23 22.84
N CYS A 10 16.59 20.30 23.65
CA CYS A 10 17.59 20.46 24.70
C CYS A 10 17.02 20.51 26.14
N GLY A 11 15.69 20.64 26.30
CA GLY A 11 15.03 20.67 27.61
C GLY A 11 15.13 22.00 28.38
N MET A 12 15.65 23.08 27.78
CA MET A 12 15.79 24.39 28.42
C MET A 12 14.51 25.25 28.33
N LYS A 13 14.36 26.22 29.24
CA LYS A 13 13.24 27.19 29.24
C LYS A 13 13.40 28.18 28.07
N ASP A 14 12.30 28.56 27.44
CA ASP A 14 12.29 29.43 26.24
C ASP A 14 13.14 30.71 26.37
N SER A 15 13.17 31.33 27.55
CA SER A 15 13.94 32.57 27.81
C SER A 15 15.46 32.39 27.78
N GLN A 16 15.97 31.17 27.67
CA GLN A 16 17.40 30.85 27.58
C GLN A 16 17.82 30.41 26.16
N CYS A 17 16.87 30.39 25.21
CA CYS A 17 17.10 29.92 23.82
C CYS A 17 17.35 31.04 22.80
N GLU A 18 17.49 32.31 23.21
CA GLU A 18 17.57 33.47 22.30
C GLU A 18 18.76 33.45 21.30
N GLY A 19 19.73 32.54 21.46
CA GLY A 19 20.82 32.33 20.49
C GLY A 19 20.56 31.28 19.39
N ALA A 20 19.45 30.53 19.45
CA ALA A 20 19.18 29.38 18.57
C ALA A 20 18.19 29.69 17.44
N VAL A 21 18.29 30.89 16.85
CA VAL A 21 17.31 31.40 15.87
C VAL A 21 17.27 30.56 14.58
N VAL A 22 18.28 29.74 14.31
CA VAL A 22 18.37 28.93 13.08
C VAL A 22 17.44 27.70 13.09
N GLU A 23 16.98 27.22 14.25
CA GLU A 23 16.24 25.95 14.33
C GLU A 23 14.71 26.09 14.37
N ILE A 24 14.19 27.29 14.60
CA ILE A 24 12.73 27.53 14.70
C ILE A 24 12.03 27.30 13.34
N GLU A 25 12.69 27.63 12.22
CA GLU A 25 12.12 27.37 10.89
C GLU A 25 11.89 25.88 10.61
N GLY A 26 12.75 25.01 11.12
CA GLY A 26 12.63 23.55 10.94
C GLY A 26 11.41 22.99 11.64
N CYS A 27 11.13 23.46 12.86
CA CYS A 27 9.96 23.06 13.63
C CYS A 27 8.64 23.57 13.03
N ILE A 28 8.64 24.75 12.40
CA ILE A 28 7.47 25.29 11.67
C ILE A 28 7.21 24.49 10.39
N LYS A 29 8.26 24.22 9.59
CA LYS A 29 8.15 23.44 8.34
C LYS A 29 7.69 21.99 8.58
N ALA A 30 8.03 21.41 9.73
CA ALA A 30 7.60 20.07 10.12
C ALA A 30 6.20 20.01 10.77
N GLY A 31 5.52 21.15 10.97
CA GLY A 31 4.14 21.19 11.49
C GLY A 31 3.97 20.73 12.94
N VAL A 32 5.06 20.67 13.72
CA VAL A 32 5.09 20.10 15.09
C VAL A 32 4.95 21.15 16.20
N TYR A 33 4.78 22.42 15.82
CA TYR A 33 4.64 23.52 16.78
C TYR A 33 3.34 23.38 17.59
N GLY A 34 3.47 23.11 18.89
CA GLY A 34 2.33 22.99 19.83
C GLY A 34 1.93 21.57 20.24
N MET A 35 2.67 20.52 19.87
CA MET A 35 2.38 19.15 20.33
C MET A 35 2.91 18.89 21.75
N THR A 36 2.16 18.07 22.51
CA THR A 36 2.58 17.64 23.85
C THR A 36 3.66 16.55 23.79
N ARG A 37 4.51 16.46 24.84
CA ARG A 37 5.60 15.47 24.95
C ARG A 37 5.16 14.02 24.66
N THR A 38 3.93 13.67 25.05
CA THR A 38 3.35 12.33 24.84
C THR A 38 2.94 12.08 23.38
N GLN A 39 2.59 13.11 22.62
CA GLN A 39 2.32 13.01 21.18
C GLN A 39 3.62 12.84 20.38
N ALA A 40 4.69 13.53 20.77
CA ALA A 40 6.01 13.40 20.13
C ALA A 40 6.64 12.01 20.33
N MET A 41 6.56 11.45 21.55
CA MET A 41 7.14 10.13 21.85
C MET A 41 6.47 8.95 21.10
N ARG A 42 5.19 9.09 20.73
CA ARG A 42 4.49 8.08 19.92
C ARG A 42 5.06 7.98 18.51
N ASN A 43 5.48 9.10 17.93
CA ASN A 43 6.04 9.14 16.58
C ASN A 43 7.48 8.60 16.51
N LEU A 44 8.27 8.73 17.59
CA LEU A 44 9.64 8.21 17.68
C LEU A 44 9.72 6.68 17.72
N HIS A 45 8.72 6.01 18.30
CA HIS A 45 8.71 4.53 18.36
C HIS A 45 8.32 3.87 17.02
N SER A 46 7.84 4.65 16.05
CA SER A 46 7.51 4.21 14.69
C SER A 46 8.61 4.50 13.67
N ALA A 47 9.70 5.15 14.09
CA ALA A 47 10.79 5.48 13.19
C ALA A 47 11.63 4.23 12.85
N PRO A 48 12.00 4.03 11.57
CA PRO A 48 12.84 2.91 11.17
C PRO A 48 14.22 2.99 11.84
N LYS A 49 14.71 1.85 12.36
CA LYS A 49 16.04 1.71 12.97
C LYS A 49 16.93 0.87 12.06
N CYS A 50 18.16 1.30 11.85
CA CYS A 50 19.20 0.49 11.20
C CYS A 50 20.11 -0.15 12.26
N VAL A 51 21.06 -0.99 11.84
CA VAL A 51 22.03 -1.64 12.73
C VAL A 51 22.95 -0.66 13.49
N HIS A 52 22.98 0.61 13.06
CA HIS A 52 23.80 1.67 13.64
C HIS A 52 22.99 2.70 14.49
N GLY A 53 21.66 2.61 14.56
CA GLY A 53 20.82 3.59 15.29
C GLY A 53 19.58 4.05 14.53
N TYR A 54 19.09 5.26 14.80
CA TYR A 54 17.99 5.86 14.04
C TYR A 54 18.48 6.32 12.65
N VAL A 55 17.71 6.01 11.61
CA VAL A 55 18.08 6.27 10.22
C VAL A 55 18.24 7.78 9.93
N SER A 56 17.55 8.65 10.68
CA SER A 56 17.66 10.11 10.54
C SER A 56 19.00 10.71 10.97
N GLU A 57 19.88 9.92 11.62
CA GLU A 57 21.13 10.39 12.24
C GLU A 57 22.38 9.66 11.69
N CYS A 58 22.23 8.86 10.63
CA CYS A 58 23.31 8.01 10.09
C CYS A 58 23.88 8.61 8.80
N ASP A 59 24.98 9.36 8.92
CA ASP A 59 25.68 9.99 7.79
C ASP A 59 26.40 8.98 6.87
N GLN A 60 26.53 7.73 7.33
CA GLN A 60 27.22 6.65 6.62
C GLN A 60 26.31 5.89 5.65
N CYS A 61 24.99 5.95 5.87
CA CYS A 61 24.02 5.29 5.03
C CYS A 61 23.40 6.33 4.08
N GLY A 62 24.13 6.63 2.99
CA GLY A 62 23.75 7.60 1.95
C GLY A 62 22.53 7.19 1.12
N ASN A 63 21.38 6.97 1.73
CA ASN A 63 20.10 6.94 1.05
C ASN A 63 18.99 7.39 2.03
N PRO A 64 18.06 8.28 1.60
CA PRO A 64 16.93 8.69 2.42
C PRO A 64 16.14 7.46 2.86
N PRO A 65 15.45 7.51 4.01
CA PRO A 65 14.67 6.38 4.51
C PRO A 65 13.68 5.98 3.42
N GLN A 66 14.01 4.92 2.69
CA GLN A 66 13.07 4.26 1.81
C GLN A 66 12.04 3.71 2.77
N VAL A 67 10.90 4.40 2.90
CA VAL A 67 9.75 3.92 3.64
C VAL A 67 9.36 2.62 2.97
N SER A 68 9.89 1.51 3.47
CA SER A 68 9.43 0.19 3.13
C SER A 68 8.04 0.12 3.71
N HIS A 69 7.07 0.56 2.92
CA HIS A 69 5.67 0.49 3.28
C HIS A 69 5.32 -0.99 3.46
N CYS A 70 5.40 -1.51 4.68
CA CYS A 70 4.65 -2.71 5.07
C CYS A 70 3.19 -2.28 5.24
N GLY A 71 2.55 -1.92 4.14
CA GLY A 71 1.25 -1.26 4.16
C GLY A 71 0.51 -1.43 2.84
N LEU A 72 -0.77 -1.06 2.87
CA LEU A 72 -1.66 -1.10 1.72
C LEU A 72 -1.03 -0.42 0.50
N ASP A 73 -0.38 0.73 0.69
CA ASP A 73 0.17 1.53 -0.40
C ASP A 73 1.27 0.82 -1.19
N ALA A 74 2.20 0.13 -0.53
CA ALA A 74 3.19 -0.70 -1.24
C ALA A 74 2.53 -1.86 -2.00
N THR A 75 1.46 -2.43 -1.44
CA THR A 75 0.72 -3.49 -2.12
C THR A 75 0.03 -2.95 -3.37
N LEU A 76 -0.54 -1.74 -3.30
CA LEU A 76 -1.17 -1.08 -4.44
C LEU A 76 -0.14 -0.73 -5.52
N GLU A 77 1.00 -0.18 -5.14
CA GLU A 77 2.09 0.16 -6.08
C GLU A 77 2.63 -1.09 -6.78
N ALA A 78 2.99 -2.13 -6.02
CA ALA A 78 3.49 -3.39 -6.58
C ALA A 78 2.48 -4.03 -7.54
N ARG A 79 1.18 -3.94 -7.24
CA ARG A 79 0.11 -4.46 -8.10
C ARG A 79 -0.16 -3.59 -9.32
N GLY A 80 -0.10 -2.26 -9.18
CA GLY A 80 -0.22 -1.32 -10.29
C GLY A 80 0.89 -1.53 -11.31
N ASN A 81 2.13 -1.66 -10.84
CA ASN A 81 3.29 -1.94 -11.69
C ASN A 81 3.18 -3.27 -12.45
N ARG A 82 2.51 -4.27 -11.88
CA ARG A 82 2.38 -5.60 -12.48
C ARG A 82 1.17 -5.78 -13.39
N TYR A 83 0.02 -5.26 -12.97
CA TYR A 83 -1.27 -5.51 -13.62
C TYR A 83 -1.80 -4.31 -14.40
N GLY A 84 -1.04 -3.22 -14.44
CA GLY A 84 -1.44 -1.95 -15.00
C GLY A 84 -2.44 -1.22 -14.11
N GLU A 85 -2.99 -0.15 -14.67
CA GLU A 85 -4.00 0.68 -14.00
C GLU A 85 -5.25 -0.11 -13.67
N PHE A 86 -5.72 0.01 -12.43
CA PHE A 86 -6.90 -0.74 -11.96
C PHE A 86 -8.15 -0.43 -12.79
N ARG A 87 -8.29 0.82 -13.26
CA ARG A 87 -9.40 1.26 -14.11
C ARG A 87 -9.48 0.45 -15.41
N ASP A 88 -8.35 0.24 -16.07
CA ASP A 88 -8.30 -0.43 -17.37
C ASP A 88 -8.54 -1.92 -17.19
N ASN A 89 -7.90 -2.52 -16.19
CA ASN A 89 -8.15 -3.89 -15.77
C ASN A 89 -9.64 -4.14 -15.46
N ALA A 90 -10.26 -3.25 -14.67
CA ALA A 90 -11.68 -3.34 -14.33
C ALA A 90 -12.58 -3.21 -15.57
N ALA A 91 -12.24 -2.32 -16.51
CA ALA A 91 -12.99 -2.15 -17.75
C ALA A 91 -12.97 -3.44 -18.60
N VAL A 92 -11.79 -4.06 -18.77
CA VAL A 92 -11.63 -5.31 -19.52
C VAL A 92 -12.34 -6.47 -18.81
N ALA A 93 -12.15 -6.62 -17.50
CA ALA A 93 -12.80 -7.67 -16.72
C ALA A 93 -14.32 -7.58 -16.85
N GLN A 94 -14.89 -6.39 -16.67
CA GLN A 94 -16.33 -6.17 -16.78
C GLN A 94 -16.84 -6.38 -18.21
N ALA A 95 -16.04 -6.09 -19.24
CA ALA A 95 -16.41 -6.38 -20.62
C ALA A 95 -16.54 -7.90 -20.86
N LEU A 96 -15.56 -8.69 -20.43
CA LEU A 96 -15.60 -10.16 -20.55
C LEU A 96 -16.78 -10.75 -19.77
N LYS A 97 -16.98 -10.29 -18.53
CA LYS A 97 -18.11 -10.69 -17.67
C LYS A 97 -19.48 -10.43 -18.30
N ARG A 98 -19.62 -9.32 -19.03
CA ARG A 98 -20.84 -9.01 -19.80
C ARG A 98 -21.02 -9.95 -20.99
N VAL A 99 -19.94 -10.39 -21.65
CA VAL A 99 -20.02 -11.39 -22.72
C VAL A 99 -20.56 -12.72 -22.16
N PHE A 100 -20.06 -13.17 -21.01
CA PHE A 100 -20.53 -14.41 -20.38
C PHE A 100 -22.01 -14.35 -20.02
N ARG A 101 -22.43 -13.27 -19.37
CA ARG A 101 -23.82 -13.03 -18.95
C ARG A 101 -24.82 -12.89 -20.11
N ARG A 102 -24.35 -12.55 -21.31
CA ARG A 102 -25.19 -12.47 -22.52
C ARG A 102 -25.38 -13.82 -23.20
N SER A 103 -24.68 -14.87 -22.76
CA SER A 103 -24.83 -16.20 -23.34
C SER A 103 -26.16 -16.83 -22.95
N VAL A 104 -26.76 -17.59 -23.88
CA VAL A 104 -28.06 -18.27 -23.68
C VAL A 104 -28.05 -19.31 -22.57
N LYS A 105 -26.86 -19.74 -22.12
CA LYS A 105 -26.67 -20.75 -21.08
C LYS A 105 -26.25 -20.16 -19.74
N TRP A 106 -26.11 -18.84 -19.62
CA TRP A 106 -25.64 -18.24 -18.37
C TRP A 106 -26.52 -18.60 -17.18
N ASP A 107 -27.84 -18.51 -17.35
CA ASP A 107 -28.77 -18.75 -16.26
C ASP A 107 -28.84 -20.23 -15.84
N ASP A 108 -28.52 -21.15 -16.76
CA ASP A 108 -28.44 -22.60 -16.52
C ASP A 108 -27.21 -23.00 -15.67
N LEU A 109 -26.22 -22.12 -15.51
CA LEU A 109 -25.02 -22.42 -14.74
C LEU A 109 -25.28 -22.38 -13.24
N GLU A 110 -24.67 -23.32 -12.52
CA GLU A 110 -24.60 -23.33 -11.06
C GLU A 110 -23.71 -22.18 -10.55
N ASP A 111 -23.92 -21.74 -9.31
CA ASP A 111 -23.22 -20.59 -8.73
C ASP A 111 -21.69 -20.73 -8.77
N HIS A 112 -21.18 -21.94 -8.51
CA HIS A 112 -19.74 -22.21 -8.56
C HIS A 112 -19.17 -22.14 -9.97
N GLN A 113 -19.96 -22.48 -11.00
CA GLN A 113 -19.56 -22.36 -12.41
C GLN A 113 -19.54 -20.88 -12.83
N LYS A 114 -20.56 -20.12 -12.44
CA LYS A 114 -20.64 -18.66 -12.69
C LYS A 114 -19.47 -17.93 -12.03
N GLU A 115 -19.17 -18.22 -10.77
CA GLU A 115 -18.06 -17.59 -10.03
C GLU A 115 -16.71 -17.94 -10.66
N ALA A 116 -16.48 -19.20 -11.03
CA ALA A 116 -15.24 -19.61 -11.69
C ALA A 116 -15.01 -18.82 -13.00
N LEU A 117 -16.04 -18.65 -13.83
CA LEU A 117 -15.97 -17.84 -15.05
C LEU A 117 -15.65 -16.37 -14.73
N ASP A 118 -16.29 -15.78 -13.72
CA ASP A 118 -16.05 -14.40 -13.32
C ASP A 118 -14.62 -14.16 -12.80
N ILE A 119 -14.07 -15.09 -12.03
CA ILE A 119 -12.68 -14.99 -11.56
C ILE A 119 -11.72 -15.18 -12.73
N ILE A 120 -11.94 -16.17 -13.60
CA ILE A 120 -11.12 -16.39 -14.81
C ILE A 120 -11.08 -15.12 -15.68
N ALA A 121 -12.22 -14.47 -15.94
CA ALA A 121 -12.25 -13.20 -16.66
C ALA A 121 -11.39 -12.11 -15.99
N SER A 122 -11.38 -12.08 -14.66
CA SER A 122 -10.59 -11.11 -13.89
C SER A 122 -9.08 -11.44 -13.89
N LYS A 123 -8.69 -12.68 -14.18
CA LYS A 123 -7.28 -13.08 -14.40
C LYS A 123 -6.87 -12.79 -15.84
N ILE A 124 -7.73 -13.05 -16.81
CA ILE A 124 -7.51 -12.67 -18.21
C ILE A 124 -7.34 -11.15 -18.34
N SER A 125 -8.13 -10.34 -17.65
CA SER A 125 -7.98 -8.88 -17.70
C SER A 125 -6.62 -8.40 -17.17
N ARG A 126 -6.05 -9.08 -16.15
CA ARG A 126 -4.69 -8.80 -15.65
C ARG A 126 -3.61 -9.12 -16.67
N LEU A 127 -3.79 -10.16 -17.48
CA LEU A 127 -2.89 -10.49 -18.59
C LEU A 127 -2.96 -9.43 -19.70
N LEU A 128 -4.16 -8.93 -19.98
CA LEU A 128 -4.39 -7.96 -21.06
C LEU A 128 -4.05 -6.51 -20.70
N SER A 129 -4.05 -6.16 -19.40
CA SER A 129 -3.77 -4.81 -18.92
C SER A 129 -2.39 -4.65 -18.30
N GLY A 130 -1.69 -5.76 -18.04
CA GLY A 130 -0.40 -5.79 -17.36
C GLY A 130 0.58 -6.74 -18.03
N ASP A 131 1.37 -7.46 -17.24
CA ASP A 131 2.38 -8.40 -17.73
C ASP A 131 1.76 -9.77 -18.11
N PRO A 132 1.71 -10.13 -19.42
CA PRO A 132 1.20 -11.42 -19.86
C PRO A 132 2.14 -12.59 -19.54
N ASN A 133 3.41 -12.31 -19.23
CA ASN A 133 4.41 -13.33 -18.90
C ASN A 133 4.42 -13.68 -17.42
N TYR A 134 3.50 -13.11 -16.61
CA TYR A 134 3.39 -13.45 -15.20
C TYR A 134 2.66 -14.81 -15.01
N PRO A 135 3.37 -15.89 -14.65
CA PRO A 135 2.84 -17.26 -14.70
C PRO A 135 1.71 -17.52 -13.70
N ASP A 136 1.67 -16.77 -12.60
CA ASP A 136 0.66 -16.93 -11.54
C ASP A 136 -0.76 -16.71 -12.06
N ASN A 137 -0.97 -15.73 -12.95
CA ASN A 137 -2.27 -15.49 -13.57
C ASN A 137 -2.75 -16.70 -14.40
N TRP A 138 -1.84 -17.39 -15.09
CA TRP A 138 -2.15 -18.61 -15.85
C TRP A 138 -2.45 -19.78 -14.93
N HIS A 139 -1.68 -19.91 -13.84
CA HIS A 139 -1.89 -20.92 -12.82
C HIS A 139 -3.26 -20.75 -12.14
N ASP A 140 -3.65 -19.53 -11.80
CA ASP A 140 -4.98 -19.22 -11.28
C ASP A 140 -6.10 -19.69 -12.25
N ILE A 141 -5.97 -19.36 -13.54
CA ILE A 141 -6.97 -19.76 -14.55
C ILE A 141 -7.13 -21.28 -14.58
N GLN A 142 -6.01 -22.01 -14.60
CA GLN A 142 -6.01 -23.47 -14.53
C GLN A 142 -6.67 -23.97 -13.24
N GLY A 143 -6.36 -23.36 -12.09
CA GLY A 143 -6.89 -23.74 -10.78
C GLY A 143 -8.41 -23.64 -10.71
N PHE A 144 -8.99 -22.52 -11.14
CA PHE A 144 -10.45 -22.35 -11.11
C PHE A 144 -11.17 -23.29 -12.08
N ALA A 145 -10.60 -23.53 -13.27
CA ALA A 145 -11.16 -24.50 -14.22
C ALA A 145 -11.16 -25.92 -13.62
N LYS A 146 -10.05 -26.31 -12.99
CA LYS A 146 -9.91 -27.61 -12.32
C LYS A 146 -10.93 -27.81 -11.19
N LEU A 147 -11.17 -26.79 -10.36
CA LEU A 147 -12.16 -26.89 -9.27
C LEU A 147 -13.58 -27.15 -9.77
N VAL A 148 -13.95 -26.59 -10.94
CA VAL A 148 -15.25 -26.87 -11.57
C VAL A 148 -15.31 -28.28 -12.12
N GLU A 149 -14.28 -28.70 -12.85
CA GLU A 149 -14.17 -30.05 -13.43
C GLU A 149 -14.27 -31.14 -12.35
N GLU A 150 -13.50 -31.01 -11.28
CA GLU A 150 -13.50 -31.96 -10.17
C GLU A 150 -14.86 -32.05 -9.47
N ARG A 151 -15.64 -30.97 -9.47
CA ARG A 151 -16.98 -30.95 -8.87
C ARG A 151 -18.02 -31.61 -9.77
N LEU A 152 -17.89 -31.50 -11.08
CA LEU A 152 -18.76 -32.17 -12.05
C LEU A 152 -18.49 -33.67 -12.20
N SER A 153 -17.29 -34.10 -11.80
CA SER A 153 -16.85 -35.51 -11.90
C SER A 153 -17.18 -36.35 -10.64
N LYS A 154 -17.98 -35.80 -9.72
CA LYS A 154 -18.45 -36.47 -8.49
C LYS A 154 -19.91 -36.85 -8.62
#